data_AF-A0AAW1B323-F1
#
_entry.id   AF-A0AAW1B323-F1
#
_cell.length_a   1.000
_cell.length_b   1.000
_cell.length_c   1.000
_cell.angle_alpha   90.00
_cell.angle_beta   90.00
_cell.angle_gamma   90.00
#
_symmetry.space_group_name_H-M   'P 1'
#
loop_
_entity.id
_entity.type
_entity.pdbx_description
1 polymer ?
#
loop_
_entity_poly.entity_id
_entity_poly.type
_entity_poly.pdbx_seq_one_letter_code
_entity_poly.pdbx_strand_id
1 'polypeptide(L)'
;MRKQLVQGKPLQELSCLVRGFAGSMKVPPSPQPRNSVSSRFLFPLARENGRYCSLRISTDLEQDQQRLDTVMDELTGWVNSSNYKVSLLGLELLGAFSERLLGRFKTYVGTVLVVLMDRMGDAKDQVREQALNLILKLMDHVAPPMFIWERLAAGFKHKNYRSREGVCLCLVATLNAYGAHSLILSKLVPHLCLLSGDSNSQVRDAAILALVEIYRHVGEKVRIDLNKRGIPAARLQTIFMKFDEVKNSDSMISSSISGE
;
A
#
# COMPACT_ATOMS: atom_id res chain seq x y z
N MET A 1 17.38 2.09 -44.02
CA MET A 1 15.95 2.43 -43.88
C MET A 1 15.67 2.74 -42.42
N ARG A 2 15.55 4.03 -42.07
CA ARG A 2 15.15 4.50 -40.73
C ARG A 2 13.61 4.45 -40.66
N LYS A 3 13.04 3.68 -39.73
CA LYS A 3 11.62 3.80 -39.38
C LYS A 3 11.47 4.98 -38.44
N GLN A 4 10.55 5.87 -38.80
CA GLN A 4 10.22 7.11 -38.12
C GLN A 4 9.69 6.82 -36.71
N LEU A 5 10.32 7.48 -35.73
CA LEU A 5 9.82 7.61 -34.37
C LEU A 5 8.62 8.57 -34.43
N VAL A 6 7.43 8.11 -34.09
CA VAL A 6 6.26 8.96 -33.89
C VAL A 6 6.54 9.83 -32.67
N GLN A 7 7.01 11.05 -32.91
CA GLN A 7 7.18 12.07 -31.89
C GLN A 7 5.86 12.82 -31.64
N GLY A 8 5.51 13.02 -30.38
CA GLY A 8 5.14 14.38 -29.95
C GLY A 8 3.71 14.68 -29.51
N LYS A 9 2.90 13.75 -28.99
CA LYS A 9 1.60 14.12 -28.35
C LYS A 9 1.45 13.75 -26.85
N PRO A 10 1.84 12.56 -26.36
CA PRO A 10 1.69 12.24 -24.92
C PRO A 10 2.66 13.03 -24.02
N LEU A 11 3.89 13.25 -24.52
CA LEU A 11 4.97 13.94 -23.80
C LEU A 11 4.71 15.43 -23.55
N GLN A 12 3.87 16.11 -24.34
CA GLN A 12 3.53 17.53 -24.10
C GLN A 12 2.49 17.69 -22.98
N GLU A 13 1.51 16.80 -22.90
CA GLU A 13 0.53 16.76 -21.80
C GLU A 13 1.21 16.38 -20.47
N LEU A 14 2.13 15.41 -20.50
CA LEU A 14 3.00 15.09 -19.36
C LEU A 14 3.96 16.23 -19.02
N SER A 15 4.47 16.96 -20.02
CA SER A 15 5.26 18.18 -19.80
C SER A 15 4.45 19.26 -19.08
N CYS A 16 3.16 19.44 -19.38
CA CYS A 16 2.29 20.36 -18.63
C CYS A 16 2.04 19.86 -17.20
N LEU A 17 1.86 18.55 -17.02
CA LEU A 17 1.73 17.91 -15.71
C LEU A 17 3.00 18.07 -14.85
N VAL A 18 4.18 17.97 -15.46
CA VAL A 18 5.50 18.05 -14.80
C VAL A 18 5.99 19.49 -14.61
N ARG A 19 5.72 20.41 -15.56
CA ARG A 19 6.16 21.83 -15.48
C ARG A 19 5.46 22.60 -14.36
N GLY A 20 4.26 22.19 -13.95
CA GLY A 20 3.63 22.71 -12.73
C GLY A 20 4.36 22.33 -11.43
N PHE A 21 5.15 21.24 -11.43
CA PHE A 21 5.80 20.69 -10.24
C PHE A 21 7.24 21.17 -10.02
N ALA A 22 7.97 21.56 -11.08
CA ALA A 22 9.36 22.01 -10.95
C ALA A 22 9.51 23.40 -10.30
N GLY A 23 8.40 24.12 -10.07
CA GLY A 23 8.39 25.51 -9.63
C GLY A 23 8.60 25.77 -8.13
N SER A 24 8.54 24.78 -7.24
CA SER A 24 8.71 25.05 -5.79
C SER A 24 9.07 23.80 -4.97
N MET A 25 10.35 23.46 -4.92
CA MET A 25 10.90 22.61 -3.85
C MET A 25 11.74 23.47 -2.91
N LYS A 26 11.17 23.89 -1.78
CA LYS A 26 11.93 24.28 -0.58
C LYS A 26 11.66 23.25 0.50
N VAL A 27 12.70 22.52 0.90
CA VAL A 27 12.68 21.54 1.99
C VAL A 27 12.67 22.31 3.32
N PRO A 28 11.65 22.20 4.18
CA PRO A 28 11.71 22.78 5.52
C PRO A 28 12.54 21.89 6.47
N PRO A 29 13.16 22.45 7.52
CA PRO A 29 13.92 21.68 8.49
C PRO A 29 12.99 20.86 9.40
N SER A 30 13.51 19.73 9.88
CA SER A 30 12.82 18.71 10.67
C SER A 30 12.35 19.20 12.06
N PRO A 31 11.25 18.62 12.59
CA PRO A 31 11.02 18.61 14.03
C PRO A 31 11.21 17.20 14.63
N GLN A 32 11.91 17.15 15.77
CA GLN A 32 12.08 16.03 16.70
C GLN A 32 10.77 15.73 17.48
N PRO A 33 10.66 14.57 18.17
CA PRO A 33 9.43 13.79 18.25
C PRO A 33 8.52 14.20 19.40
N ARG A 34 7.21 13.94 19.24
CA ARG A 34 6.27 13.94 20.37
C ARG A 34 5.29 12.77 20.26
N ASN A 35 5.26 11.98 21.31
CA ASN A 35 4.44 10.80 21.52
C ASN A 35 2.94 11.13 21.46
N SER A 36 2.21 10.56 20.52
CA SER A 36 0.86 10.00 20.68
C SER A 36 0.41 9.43 19.33
N VAL A 37 0.14 8.12 19.28
CA VAL A 37 -0.29 7.41 18.08
C VAL A 37 -1.80 7.57 17.94
N SER A 38 -2.25 8.78 17.65
CA SER A 38 -3.63 9.07 17.24
C SER A 38 -3.75 10.50 16.74
N SER A 39 -3.15 10.80 15.60
CA SER A 39 -3.49 12.04 14.89
C SER A 39 -3.03 11.99 13.44
N ARG A 40 -4.02 12.07 12.54
CA ARG A 40 -3.99 12.75 11.24
C ARG A 40 -3.17 12.10 10.13
N PHE A 41 -3.83 11.27 9.34
CA PHE A 41 -3.60 11.20 7.88
C PHE A 41 -4.03 12.54 7.26
N LEU A 42 -3.22 13.59 7.45
CA LEU A 42 -3.24 14.80 6.62
C LEU A 42 -1.86 14.90 6.00
N PHE A 43 -1.70 14.34 4.81
CA PHE A 43 -0.56 14.67 3.98
C PHE A 43 -0.80 16.01 3.28
N PRO A 44 0.24 16.84 3.10
CA PRO A 44 0.08 18.18 2.55
C PRO A 44 -0.16 18.07 1.04
N LEU A 45 -1.36 18.47 0.58
CA LEU A 45 -1.54 18.87 -0.81
C LEU A 45 -0.63 20.07 -1.07
N ALA A 46 0.12 20.05 -2.18
CA ALA A 46 0.97 21.16 -2.59
C ALA A 46 0.16 22.47 -2.57
N ARG A 47 0.57 23.41 -1.71
CA ARG A 47 -0.15 24.66 -1.45
C ARG A 47 0.52 25.79 -2.23
N GLU A 48 -0.13 26.26 -3.28
CA GLU A 48 0.23 27.49 -3.98
C GLU A 48 -0.89 28.52 -3.79
N ASN A 49 -0.59 29.66 -3.17
CA ASN A 49 -1.46 30.84 -3.04
C ASN A 49 -2.92 30.58 -2.60
N GLY A 50 -3.15 29.63 -1.67
CA GLY A 50 -4.46 29.41 -1.06
C GLY A 50 -5.53 28.82 -1.98
N ARG A 51 -5.15 28.27 -3.15
CA ARG A 51 -6.06 27.49 -4.00
C ARG A 51 -5.55 26.06 -4.11
N TYR A 52 -6.46 25.09 -3.92
CA TYR A 52 -6.20 23.70 -4.24
C TYR A 52 -5.93 23.59 -5.75
N CYS A 53 -4.68 23.37 -6.17
CA CYS A 53 -4.38 22.96 -7.54
C CYS A 53 -4.87 21.52 -7.70
N SER A 54 -6.14 21.35 -8.05
CA SER A 54 -6.65 20.08 -8.56
C SER A 54 -5.85 19.75 -9.83
N LEU A 55 -5.22 18.57 -9.83
CA LEU A 55 -4.56 18.02 -11.00
C LEU A 55 -5.63 17.87 -12.11
N ARG A 56 -5.76 18.88 -12.98
CA ARG A 56 -6.70 18.84 -14.10
C ARG A 56 -6.12 17.94 -15.20
N ILE A 57 -6.26 16.64 -15.03
CA ILE A 57 -6.12 15.73 -16.16
C ILE A 57 -7.29 16.04 -17.12
N SER A 58 -7.01 16.13 -18.43
CA SER A 58 -8.01 16.50 -19.43
C SER A 58 -9.18 15.49 -19.46
N THR A 59 -10.41 15.98 -19.58
CA THR A 59 -11.62 15.15 -19.75
C THR A 59 -11.54 14.28 -21.00
N ASP A 60 -10.82 14.73 -22.03
CA ASP A 60 -10.63 13.99 -23.29
C ASP A 60 -9.78 12.73 -23.10
N LEU A 61 -8.87 12.76 -22.13
CA LEU A 61 -8.01 11.63 -21.75
C LEU A 61 -8.78 10.55 -20.99
N GLU A 62 -9.91 10.90 -20.37
CA GLU A 62 -10.78 9.92 -19.72
C GLU A 62 -11.55 9.13 -20.77
N GLN A 63 -12.08 9.79 -21.81
CA GLN A 63 -12.98 9.12 -22.75
C GLN A 63 -12.23 8.21 -23.75
N ASP A 64 -10.94 8.48 -24.00
CA ASP A 64 -10.10 7.67 -24.89
C ASP A 64 -9.34 6.58 -24.11
N GLN A 65 -9.84 5.35 -24.19
CA GLN A 65 -9.27 4.19 -23.51
C GLN A 65 -7.82 3.89 -23.96
N GLN A 66 -7.51 4.04 -25.26
CA GLN A 66 -6.17 3.72 -25.79
C GLN A 66 -5.12 4.74 -25.31
N ARG A 67 -5.50 6.02 -25.23
CA ARG A 67 -4.64 7.04 -24.63
C ARG A 67 -4.43 6.79 -23.15
N LEU A 68 -5.48 6.40 -22.43
CA LEU A 68 -5.38 6.08 -21.01
C LEU A 68 -4.44 4.89 -20.77
N ASP A 69 -4.54 3.83 -21.56
CA ASP A 69 -3.64 2.66 -21.47
C ASP A 69 -2.18 3.10 -21.65
N THR A 70 -1.90 3.95 -22.64
CA THR A 70 -0.56 4.49 -22.89
C THR A 70 -0.03 5.29 -21.68
N VAL A 71 -0.87 6.14 -21.08
CA VAL A 71 -0.48 6.93 -19.90
C VAL A 71 -0.23 6.01 -18.70
N MET A 72 -1.06 4.99 -18.48
CA MET A 72 -0.87 4.04 -17.38
C MET A 72 0.44 3.25 -17.54
N ASP A 73 0.77 2.83 -18.75
CA ASP A 73 2.05 2.17 -19.05
C ASP A 73 3.25 3.09 -18.77
N GLU A 74 3.20 4.34 -19.23
CA GLU A 74 4.26 5.32 -18.96
C GLU A 74 4.44 5.59 -17.45
N LEU A 75 3.33 5.74 -16.71
CA LEU A 75 3.38 5.96 -15.26
C LEU A 75 3.94 4.77 -14.50
N THR A 76 3.59 3.54 -14.87
CA THR A 76 4.21 2.33 -14.28
C THR A 76 5.71 2.27 -14.56
N GLY A 77 6.15 2.76 -15.74
CA GLY A 77 7.56 2.96 -16.06
C GLY A 77 8.24 3.98 -15.14
N TRP A 78 7.57 5.09 -14.82
CA TRP A 78 8.10 6.10 -13.90
C TRP A 78 8.24 5.58 -12.48
N VAL A 79 7.24 4.84 -12.00
CA VAL A 79 7.28 4.17 -10.67
C VAL A 79 8.49 3.25 -10.56
N ASN A 80 8.86 2.55 -11.64
CA ASN A 80 10.03 1.67 -11.68
C ASN A 80 11.37 2.38 -11.92
N SER A 81 11.38 3.70 -12.03
CA SER A 81 12.60 4.48 -12.21
C SER A 81 13.57 4.25 -11.05
N SER A 82 14.86 4.15 -11.37
CA SER A 82 15.94 4.14 -10.36
C SER A 82 16.12 5.50 -9.67
N ASN A 83 15.58 6.58 -10.26
CA ASN A 83 15.55 7.88 -9.63
C ASN A 83 14.33 7.97 -8.69
N TYR A 84 14.58 7.94 -7.39
CA TYR A 84 13.51 7.94 -6.39
C TYR A 84 12.55 9.15 -6.50
N LYS A 85 13.00 10.30 -7.01
CA LYS A 85 12.12 11.47 -7.23
C LYS A 85 11.14 11.24 -8.38
N VAL A 86 11.60 10.57 -9.45
CA VAL A 86 10.74 10.20 -10.58
C VAL A 86 9.76 9.11 -10.15
N SER A 87 10.23 8.14 -9.36
CA SER A 87 9.38 7.10 -8.78
C SER A 87 8.28 7.68 -7.88
N LEU A 88 8.62 8.61 -6.98
CA LEU A 88 7.67 9.30 -6.12
C LEU A 88 6.62 10.08 -6.93
N LEU A 89 7.05 10.81 -7.96
CA LEU A 89 6.11 11.51 -8.84
C LEU A 89 5.18 10.54 -9.58
N GLY A 90 5.70 9.40 -10.05
CA GLY A 90 4.89 8.34 -10.65
C GLY A 90 3.83 7.79 -9.68
N LEU A 91 4.20 7.55 -8.42
CA LEU A 91 3.28 7.10 -7.36
C LEU A 91 2.20 8.15 -7.06
N GLU A 92 2.58 9.42 -6.94
CA GLU A 92 1.64 10.53 -6.71
C GLU A 92 0.62 10.64 -7.85
N LEU A 93 1.09 10.59 -9.10
CA LEU A 93 0.23 10.66 -10.27
C LEU A 93 -0.71 9.45 -10.33
N LEU A 94 -0.23 8.23 -10.12
CA LEU A 94 -1.11 7.05 -10.03
C LEU A 94 -2.19 7.20 -8.96
N GLY A 95 -1.87 7.80 -7.82
CA GLY A 95 -2.84 8.14 -6.78
C GLY A 95 -3.88 9.16 -7.23
N ALA A 96 -3.49 10.18 -7.97
CA ALA A 96 -4.45 11.15 -8.53
C ALA A 96 -5.35 10.51 -9.60
N PHE A 97 -4.80 9.62 -10.43
CA PHE A 97 -5.56 8.87 -11.43
C PHE A 97 -6.57 7.90 -10.79
N SER A 98 -6.23 7.25 -9.68
CA SER A 98 -7.13 6.30 -9.02
C SER A 98 -8.36 6.99 -8.42
N GLU A 99 -8.20 8.17 -7.82
CA GLU A 99 -9.31 9.00 -7.32
C GLU A 99 -10.21 9.51 -8.44
N ARG A 100 -9.63 9.84 -9.60
CA ARG A 100 -10.40 10.47 -10.68
C ARG A 100 -11.12 9.47 -11.57
N LEU A 101 -10.49 8.34 -11.85
CA LEU A 101 -11.05 7.29 -12.71
C LEU A 101 -11.95 6.30 -11.94
N LEU A 102 -11.82 6.22 -10.62
CA LEU A 102 -12.62 5.37 -9.72
C LEU A 102 -12.71 3.93 -10.26
N GLY A 103 -13.93 3.44 -10.53
CA GLY A 103 -14.17 2.09 -11.02
C GLY A 103 -13.47 1.75 -12.34
N ARG A 104 -13.13 2.73 -13.19
CA ARG A 104 -12.37 2.49 -14.43
C ARG A 104 -10.91 2.19 -14.16
N PHE A 105 -10.35 2.65 -13.03
CA PHE A 105 -8.99 2.29 -12.62
C PHE A 105 -8.85 0.79 -12.31
N LYS A 106 -9.97 0.10 -12.02
CA LYS A 106 -10.00 -1.30 -11.62
C LYS A 106 -9.33 -2.24 -12.64
N THR A 107 -9.33 -1.92 -13.93
CA THR A 107 -8.67 -2.70 -14.98
C THR A 107 -7.15 -2.69 -14.85
N TYR A 108 -6.57 -1.61 -14.29
CA TYR A 108 -5.12 -1.45 -14.12
C TYR A 108 -4.59 -1.97 -12.78
N VAL A 109 -5.48 -2.30 -11.83
CA VAL A 109 -5.09 -2.74 -10.47
C VAL A 109 -4.07 -3.88 -10.50
N GLY A 110 -4.23 -4.84 -11.41
CA GLY A 110 -3.28 -5.95 -11.55
C GLY A 110 -1.86 -5.45 -11.84
N THR A 111 -1.70 -4.65 -12.89
CA THR A 111 -0.41 -4.10 -13.32
C THR A 111 0.18 -3.15 -12.28
N VAL A 112 -0.65 -2.29 -11.69
CA VAL A 112 -0.22 -1.33 -10.67
C VAL A 112 0.26 -2.05 -9.42
N LEU A 113 -0.45 -3.06 -8.91
CA LEU A 113 -0.02 -3.77 -7.71
C LEU A 113 1.33 -4.47 -7.88
N VAL A 114 1.67 -4.95 -9.09
CA VAL A 114 3.01 -5.52 -9.36
C VAL A 114 4.11 -4.49 -9.08
N VAL A 115 3.98 -3.27 -9.62
CA VAL A 115 5.00 -2.22 -9.42
C VAL A 115 5.01 -1.69 -7.98
N LEU A 116 3.86 -1.66 -7.30
CA LEU A 116 3.79 -1.25 -5.89
C LEU A 116 4.44 -2.28 -4.97
N MET A 117 4.30 -3.59 -5.24
CA MET A 117 5.00 -4.64 -4.49
C MET A 117 6.53 -4.54 -4.62
N ASP A 118 7.01 -4.19 -5.81
CA ASP A 118 8.44 -3.91 -6.02
C ASP A 118 8.86 -2.65 -5.26
N ARG A 119 8.05 -1.58 -5.27
CA ARG A 119 8.35 -0.33 -4.56
C ARG A 119 8.25 -0.41 -3.05
N MET A 120 7.47 -1.33 -2.48
CA MET A 120 7.57 -1.67 -1.06
C MET A 120 8.95 -2.26 -0.70
N GLY A 121 9.76 -2.65 -1.67
CA GLY A 121 11.13 -3.13 -1.48
C GLY A 121 12.21 -2.06 -1.63
N ASP A 122 11.85 -0.79 -1.85
CA ASP A 122 12.79 0.27 -2.22
C ASP A 122 13.79 0.62 -1.09
N ALA A 123 14.99 1.06 -1.49
CA ALA A 123 16.02 1.51 -0.56
C ALA A 123 15.65 2.80 0.17
N LYS A 124 14.74 3.62 -0.38
CA LYS A 124 14.25 4.85 0.22
C LYS A 124 12.93 4.63 0.95
N ASP A 125 12.93 4.92 2.24
CA ASP A 125 11.76 4.79 3.12
C ASP A 125 10.55 5.54 2.58
N GLN A 126 10.76 6.76 2.08
CA GLN A 126 9.70 7.58 1.46
C GLN A 126 9.00 6.87 0.29
N VAL A 127 9.74 6.12 -0.55
CA VAL A 127 9.16 5.38 -1.67
C VAL A 127 8.33 4.21 -1.16
N ARG A 128 8.82 3.49 -0.15
CA ARG A 128 8.10 2.37 0.47
C ARG A 128 6.79 2.84 1.12
N GLU A 129 6.85 3.93 1.87
CA GLU A 129 5.69 4.53 2.53
C GLU A 129 4.64 5.00 1.50
N GLN A 130 5.05 5.68 0.43
CA GLN A 130 4.12 6.13 -0.61
C GLN A 130 3.51 4.96 -1.38
N ALA A 131 4.26 3.89 -1.64
CA ALA A 131 3.72 2.67 -2.26
C ALA A 131 2.64 2.02 -1.39
N LEU A 132 2.90 1.88 -0.08
CA LEU A 132 1.92 1.34 0.87
C LEU A 132 0.67 2.22 0.98
N ASN A 133 0.86 3.54 1.10
CA ASN A 133 -0.26 4.50 1.16
C ASN A 133 -1.12 4.46 -0.11
N LEU A 134 -0.49 4.34 -1.27
CA LEU A 134 -1.22 4.18 -2.53
C LEU A 134 -2.04 2.88 -2.55
N ILE A 135 -1.49 1.76 -2.04
CA ILE A 135 -2.25 0.50 -1.92
C ILE A 135 -3.51 0.70 -1.07
N LEU A 136 -3.40 1.37 0.08
CA LEU A 136 -4.58 1.65 0.93
C LEU A 136 -5.58 2.57 0.21
N LYS A 137 -5.10 3.59 -0.50
CA LYS A 137 -5.94 4.47 -1.31
C LYS A 137 -6.70 3.74 -2.42
N LEU A 138 -6.11 2.70 -3.01
CA LEU A 138 -6.82 1.83 -3.96
C LEU A 138 -7.97 1.06 -3.29
N MET A 139 -7.82 0.67 -2.02
CA MET A 139 -8.87 0.02 -1.25
C MET A 139 -10.04 0.97 -0.95
N ASP A 140 -9.75 2.27 -0.82
CA ASP A 140 -10.76 3.30 -0.52
C ASP A 140 -11.58 3.71 -1.74
N HIS A 141 -10.93 3.90 -2.89
CA HIS A 141 -11.57 4.54 -4.05
C HIS A 141 -11.80 3.63 -5.26
N VAL A 142 -11.07 2.50 -5.37
CA VAL A 142 -11.07 1.70 -6.60
C VAL A 142 -11.77 0.37 -6.44
N ALA A 143 -11.45 -0.38 -5.38
CA ALA A 143 -12.02 -1.70 -5.16
C ALA A 143 -11.98 -2.11 -3.68
N PRO A 144 -12.91 -2.96 -3.21
CA PRO A 144 -12.93 -3.41 -1.82
C PRO A 144 -11.59 -4.04 -1.37
N PRO A 145 -11.22 -3.95 -0.08
CA PRO A 145 -9.94 -4.46 0.43
C PRO A 145 -9.62 -5.89 -0.02
N MET A 146 -10.58 -6.81 0.05
CA MET A 146 -10.35 -8.19 -0.37
C MET A 146 -9.97 -8.32 -1.85
N PHE A 147 -10.54 -7.51 -2.75
CA PHE A 147 -10.21 -7.55 -4.18
C PHE A 147 -8.74 -7.17 -4.44
N ILE A 148 -8.22 -6.22 -3.66
CA ILE A 148 -6.81 -5.82 -3.68
C ILE A 148 -5.95 -6.95 -3.09
N TRP A 149 -6.36 -7.51 -1.96
CA TRP A 149 -5.62 -8.57 -1.24
C TRP A 149 -5.51 -9.89 -2.01
N GLU A 150 -6.46 -10.23 -2.87
CA GLU A 150 -6.37 -11.40 -3.76
C GLU A 150 -5.17 -11.34 -4.71
N ARG A 151 -4.69 -10.14 -5.03
CA ARG A 151 -3.51 -9.92 -5.88
C ARG A 151 -2.28 -9.60 -5.05
N LEU A 152 -2.43 -8.78 -4.02
CA LEU A 152 -1.34 -8.32 -3.14
C LEU A 152 -0.70 -9.47 -2.35
N ALA A 153 -1.45 -10.53 -2.03
CA ALA A 153 -0.93 -11.69 -1.29
C ALA A 153 0.23 -12.41 -2.02
N ALA A 154 0.37 -12.24 -3.34
CA ALA A 154 1.54 -12.73 -4.07
C ALA A 154 2.86 -12.11 -3.54
N GLY A 155 2.81 -10.88 -3.01
CA GLY A 155 3.95 -10.17 -2.45
C GLY A 155 4.55 -10.83 -1.21
N PHE A 156 3.81 -11.68 -0.49
CA PHE A 156 4.36 -12.47 0.61
C PHE A 156 5.48 -13.42 0.16
N LYS A 157 5.54 -13.78 -1.12
CA LYS A 157 6.59 -14.65 -1.69
C LYS A 157 7.65 -13.86 -2.47
N HIS A 158 7.68 -12.53 -2.34
CA HIS A 158 8.60 -11.71 -3.11
C HIS A 158 10.07 -11.99 -2.75
N LYS A 159 10.97 -11.94 -3.74
CA LYS A 159 12.41 -12.23 -3.54
C LYS A 159 13.09 -11.24 -2.58
N ASN A 160 12.69 -9.97 -2.63
CA ASN A 160 13.22 -8.91 -1.76
C ASN A 160 12.52 -8.97 -0.40
N TYR A 161 13.31 -9.12 0.67
CA TYR A 161 12.78 -9.20 2.04
C TYR A 161 12.02 -7.93 2.45
N ARG A 162 12.44 -6.74 1.97
CA ARG A 162 11.74 -5.48 2.27
C ARG A 162 10.33 -5.45 1.69
N SER A 163 10.13 -6.03 0.52
CA SER A 163 8.78 -6.16 -0.05
C SER A 163 7.92 -7.12 0.78
N ARG A 164 8.47 -8.26 1.22
CA ARG A 164 7.72 -9.21 2.07
C ARG A 164 7.33 -8.56 3.40
N GLU A 165 8.27 -7.86 4.03
CA GLU A 165 8.04 -7.03 5.22
C GLU A 165 6.96 -5.97 4.95
N GLY A 166 7.07 -5.21 3.87
CA GLY A 166 6.12 -4.18 3.48
C GLY A 166 4.70 -4.71 3.27
N VAL A 167 4.55 -5.91 2.70
CA VAL A 167 3.23 -6.56 2.55
C VAL A 167 2.64 -6.92 3.92
N CYS A 168 3.45 -7.44 4.85
CA CYS A 168 2.99 -7.69 6.23
C CYS A 168 2.54 -6.39 6.92
N LEU A 169 3.31 -5.31 6.77
CA LEU A 169 2.94 -4.00 7.33
C LEU A 169 1.70 -3.40 6.66
N CYS A 170 1.52 -3.63 5.36
CA CYS A 170 0.31 -3.24 4.64
C CYS A 170 -0.93 -3.99 5.17
N LEU A 171 -0.79 -5.25 5.58
CA LEU A 171 -1.88 -6.00 6.21
C LEU A 171 -2.27 -5.41 7.56
N VAL A 172 -1.30 -5.06 8.40
CA VAL A 172 -1.54 -4.34 9.66
C VAL A 172 -2.28 -3.03 9.40
N ALA A 173 -1.81 -2.24 8.44
CA ALA A 173 -2.46 -0.98 8.09
C ALA A 173 -3.89 -1.18 7.54
N THR A 174 -4.11 -2.24 6.75
CA THR A 174 -5.45 -2.59 6.25
C THR A 174 -6.39 -2.93 7.40
N LEU A 175 -5.94 -3.75 8.36
CA LEU A 175 -6.75 -4.14 9.52
C LEU A 175 -7.11 -2.91 10.37
N ASN A 176 -6.14 -2.03 10.61
CA ASN A 176 -6.37 -0.77 11.34
C ASN A 176 -7.35 0.17 10.64
N ALA A 177 -7.34 0.22 9.29
CA ALA A 177 -8.20 1.12 8.52
C ALA A 177 -9.61 0.55 8.27
N TYR A 178 -9.72 -0.74 7.96
CA TYR A 178 -10.96 -1.35 7.45
C TYR A 178 -11.50 -2.49 8.34
N GLY A 179 -10.74 -2.93 9.34
CA GLY A 179 -11.10 -4.04 10.21
C GLY A 179 -11.03 -5.41 9.53
N ALA A 180 -11.02 -6.47 10.34
CA ALA A 180 -10.92 -7.85 9.88
C ALA A 180 -12.09 -8.31 9.00
N HIS A 181 -13.29 -7.73 9.16
CA HIS A 181 -14.48 -8.12 8.39
C HIS A 181 -14.35 -7.80 6.89
N SER A 182 -13.45 -6.87 6.53
CA SER A 182 -13.16 -6.53 5.13
C SER A 182 -12.29 -7.56 4.40
N LEU A 183 -11.78 -8.57 5.11
CA LEU A 183 -10.82 -9.55 4.62
C LEU A 183 -11.25 -11.00 4.87
N ILE A 184 -10.86 -11.88 3.95
CA ILE A 184 -10.97 -13.34 4.12
C ILE A 184 -9.66 -13.84 4.75
N LEU A 185 -9.57 -13.71 6.08
CA LEU A 185 -8.34 -14.00 6.83
C LEU A 185 -7.84 -15.44 6.69
N SER A 186 -8.72 -16.42 6.44
CA SER A 186 -8.34 -17.81 6.20
C SER A 186 -7.45 -17.98 4.96
N LYS A 187 -7.51 -17.05 3.98
CA LYS A 187 -6.60 -17.00 2.83
C LYS A 187 -5.25 -16.35 3.15
N LEU A 188 -5.19 -15.45 4.14
CA LEU A 188 -4.00 -14.64 4.44
C LEU A 188 -3.14 -15.22 5.57
N VAL A 189 -3.75 -15.74 6.63
CA VAL A 189 -3.06 -16.33 7.79
C VAL A 189 -2.04 -17.43 7.41
N PRO A 190 -2.30 -18.34 6.45
CA PRO A 190 -1.29 -19.33 6.04
C PRO A 190 0.04 -18.68 5.59
N HIS A 191 -0.02 -17.54 4.89
CA HIS A 191 1.18 -16.82 4.45
C HIS A 191 1.97 -16.25 5.63
N LEU A 192 1.28 -15.65 6.61
CA LEU A 192 1.92 -15.12 7.81
C LEU A 192 2.56 -16.23 8.66
N CYS A 193 1.93 -17.40 8.74
CA CYS A 193 2.50 -18.55 9.43
C CYS A 193 3.83 -18.98 8.82
N LEU A 194 3.92 -18.99 7.48
CA LEU A 194 5.18 -19.25 6.77
C LEU A 194 6.21 -18.16 7.05
N LEU A 195 5.82 -16.88 6.92
CA LEU A 195 6.71 -15.73 7.11
C LEU A 195 7.19 -15.52 8.54
N SER A 196 6.47 -16.05 9.54
CA SER A 196 6.96 -16.10 10.93
C SER A 196 8.29 -16.88 11.05
N GLY A 197 8.63 -17.70 10.04
CA GLY A 197 9.89 -18.42 9.92
C GLY A 197 10.79 -17.93 8.79
N ASP A 198 10.58 -16.72 8.27
CA ASP A 198 11.41 -16.15 7.21
C ASP A 198 12.88 -16.08 7.64
N SER A 199 13.80 -16.17 6.66
CA SER A 199 15.23 -16.06 6.93
C SER A 199 15.63 -14.68 7.47
N ASN A 200 14.90 -13.63 7.09
CA ASN A 200 15.11 -12.28 7.55
C ASN A 200 14.30 -11.96 8.81
N SER A 201 14.94 -11.39 9.84
CA SER A 201 14.28 -11.05 11.11
C SER A 201 13.17 -10.01 10.97
N GLN A 202 13.37 -8.99 10.14
CA GLN A 202 12.38 -7.93 9.96
C GLN A 202 11.07 -8.47 9.38
N VAL A 203 11.17 -9.44 8.47
CA VAL A 203 9.99 -10.12 7.90
C VAL A 203 9.28 -10.97 8.96
N ARG A 204 10.03 -11.69 9.81
CA ARG A 204 9.45 -12.45 10.92
C ARG A 204 8.71 -11.53 11.90
N ASP A 205 9.33 -10.41 12.28
CA ASP A 205 8.77 -9.46 13.22
C ASP A 205 7.48 -8.82 12.65
N ALA A 206 7.50 -8.40 11.38
CA ALA A 206 6.33 -7.86 10.71
C ALA A 206 5.20 -8.90 10.54
N ALA A 207 5.52 -10.16 10.26
CA ALA A 207 4.53 -11.24 10.16
C ALA A 207 3.87 -11.53 11.52
N ILE A 208 4.67 -11.54 12.59
CA ILE A 208 4.16 -11.69 13.96
C ILE A 208 3.29 -10.49 14.34
N LEU A 209 3.70 -9.26 13.98
CA LEU A 209 2.88 -8.06 14.18
C LEU A 209 1.53 -8.17 13.46
N ALA A 210 1.51 -8.63 12.22
CA ALA A 210 0.26 -8.86 11.48
C ALA A 210 -0.63 -9.94 12.13
N LEU A 211 -0.05 -11.03 12.64
CA LEU A 211 -0.81 -12.06 13.38
C LEU A 211 -1.39 -11.51 14.68
N VAL A 212 -0.64 -10.67 15.39
CA VAL A 212 -1.10 -9.98 16.60
C VAL A 212 -2.25 -9.03 16.26
N GLU A 213 -2.16 -8.27 15.16
CA GLU A 213 -3.27 -7.41 14.73
C GLU A 213 -4.52 -8.22 14.35
N ILE A 214 -4.36 -9.35 13.66
CA ILE A 214 -5.49 -10.25 13.39
C ILE A 214 -6.12 -10.75 14.70
N TYR A 215 -5.30 -11.13 15.69
CA TYR A 215 -5.79 -11.53 17.01
C TYR A 215 -6.51 -10.40 17.74
N ARG A 216 -6.05 -9.14 17.63
CA ARG A 216 -6.75 -7.96 18.20
C ARG A 216 -8.17 -7.80 17.68
N HIS A 217 -8.40 -8.12 16.40
CA HIS A 217 -9.72 -8.01 15.78
C HIS A 217 -10.62 -9.25 15.95
N VAL A 218 -10.03 -10.45 16.02
CA VAL A 218 -10.77 -11.73 15.94
C VAL A 218 -10.78 -12.50 17.27
N GLY A 219 -9.77 -12.30 18.11
CA GLY A 219 -9.61 -12.95 19.40
C GLY A 219 -9.20 -14.42 19.33
N GLU A 220 -9.64 -15.19 20.32
CA GLU A 220 -9.14 -16.53 20.64
C GLU A 220 -9.29 -17.56 19.51
N LYS A 221 -10.23 -17.34 18.58
CA LYS A 221 -10.37 -18.18 17.37
C LYS A 221 -9.07 -18.28 16.57
N VAL A 222 -8.25 -17.21 16.55
CA VAL A 222 -6.95 -17.20 15.87
C VAL A 222 -5.97 -18.14 16.58
N ARG A 223 -5.97 -18.18 17.92
CA ARG A 223 -5.09 -19.08 18.68
C ARG A 223 -5.37 -20.55 18.34
N ILE A 224 -6.66 -20.91 18.28
CA ILE A 224 -7.12 -22.27 17.93
C ILE A 224 -6.71 -22.62 16.49
N ASP A 225 -6.85 -21.68 15.56
CA ASP A 225 -6.47 -21.87 14.16
C ASP A 225 -4.95 -22.07 14.01
N LEU A 226 -4.12 -21.26 14.67
CA LEU A 226 -2.66 -21.37 14.61
C LEU A 226 -2.13 -22.69 15.17
N ASN A 227 -2.75 -23.25 16.21
CA ASN A 227 -2.40 -24.57 16.76
C ASN A 227 -2.48 -25.70 15.72
N LYS A 228 -3.31 -25.56 14.68
CA LYS A 228 -3.52 -26.58 13.63
C LYS A 228 -2.60 -26.41 12.43
N ARG A 229 -1.76 -25.37 12.39
CA ARG A 229 -0.98 -24.97 11.20
C ARG A 229 0.46 -25.48 11.16
N GLY A 230 0.85 -26.37 12.09
CA GLY A 230 2.18 -27.00 12.08
C GLY A 230 3.34 -26.04 12.34
N ILE A 231 3.10 -24.94 13.05
CA ILE A 231 4.16 -23.99 13.47
C ILE A 231 5.02 -24.65 14.56
N PRO A 232 6.36 -24.56 14.50
CA PRO A 232 7.23 -25.09 15.56
C PRO A 232 6.86 -24.54 16.94
N ALA A 233 6.84 -25.42 17.95
CA ALA A 233 6.32 -25.12 19.29
C ALA A 233 6.93 -23.85 19.91
N ALA A 234 8.25 -23.69 19.83
CA ALA A 234 8.94 -22.52 20.38
C ALA A 234 8.45 -21.20 19.74
N ARG A 235 8.21 -21.20 18.43
CA ARG A 235 7.72 -20.01 17.71
C ARG A 235 6.25 -19.74 18.04
N LEU A 236 5.45 -20.80 18.14
CA LEU A 236 4.04 -20.68 18.51
C LEU A 236 3.89 -20.08 19.92
N GLN A 237 4.74 -20.51 20.86
CA GLN A 237 4.81 -19.91 22.21
C GLN A 237 5.13 -18.41 22.15
N THR A 238 6.10 -17.97 21.35
CA THR A 238 6.39 -16.54 21.17
C THR A 238 5.19 -15.75 20.64
N ILE A 239 4.44 -16.31 19.68
CA ILE A 239 3.24 -15.67 19.15
C ILE A 239 2.16 -15.57 20.25
N PHE A 240 1.94 -16.63 21.01
CA PHE A 240 0.93 -16.64 22.08
C PHE A 240 1.29 -15.73 23.24
N MET A 241 2.56 -15.60 23.59
CA MET A 241 3.01 -14.60 24.58
C MET A 241 2.60 -13.19 24.14
N LYS A 242 2.80 -12.84 22.87
CA LYS A 242 2.35 -11.54 22.33
C LYS A 242 0.82 -11.39 22.31
N PHE A 243 0.09 -12.48 22.08
CA PHE A 243 -1.37 -12.46 22.20
C PHE A 243 -1.80 -12.17 23.65
N ASP A 244 -1.12 -12.76 24.63
CA ASP A 244 -1.40 -12.53 26.04
C ASP A 244 -1.05 -11.08 26.47
N GLU A 245 0.05 -10.52 25.99
CA GLU A 245 0.40 -9.09 26.18
C GLU A 245 -0.71 -8.15 25.68
N VAL A 246 -1.26 -8.42 24.50
CA VAL A 246 -2.37 -7.64 23.93
C VAL A 246 -3.66 -7.83 24.73
N LYS A 247 -3.96 -9.05 25.16
CA LYS A 247 -5.15 -9.34 25.98
C LYS A 247 -5.09 -8.64 27.34
N ASN A 248 -3.92 -8.59 27.95
CA ASN A 248 -3.71 -7.97 29.27
C ASN A 248 -3.69 -6.44 29.22
N SER A 249 -3.45 -5.85 28.05
CA SER A 249 -3.44 -4.38 27.85
C SER A 249 -4.82 -3.80 27.51
N ASP A 250 -5.89 -4.59 27.59
CA ASP A 250 -7.27 -4.22 27.23
C ASP A 250 -7.41 -3.56 25.84
N SER A 251 -6.50 -3.90 24.95
CA SER A 251 -6.39 -3.28 23.63
C SER A 251 -7.13 -4.09 22.55
N MET A 252 -8.05 -4.97 22.97
CA MET A 252 -8.87 -5.79 22.08
C MET A 252 -9.91 -4.94 21.36
N ILE A 253 -10.08 -5.18 20.06
CA ILE A 253 -11.11 -4.51 19.26
C ILE A 253 -12.35 -5.41 19.33
N SER A 254 -13.21 -5.16 20.33
CA SER A 254 -14.52 -5.83 20.41
C SER A 254 -15.32 -5.47 19.17
N SER A 255 -15.50 -6.44 18.26
CA SER A 255 -16.49 -6.32 17.20
C SER A 255 -17.86 -6.52 17.85
N SER A 256 -18.40 -5.43 18.40
CA SER A 256 -19.80 -5.34 18.78
C SER A 256 -20.63 -5.56 17.51
N ILE A 257 -21.07 -6.79 17.30
CA ILE A 257 -22.18 -7.07 16.39
C ILE A 257 -23.40 -6.46 17.08
N SER A 258 -23.72 -5.22 16.72
CA SER A 258 -25.05 -4.67 16.93
C SER A 258 -26.02 -5.53 16.11
N GLY A 259 -26.65 -6.48 16.79
CA GLY A 259 -27.87 -7.09 16.29
C GLY A 259 -29.01 -6.10 16.43
N GLU A 260 -29.55 -5.68 15.30
CA GLU A 260 -30.94 -5.31 15.10
C GLU A 260 -31.43 -5.96 13.81
#